data_AF-A0A6A7BJB7-F1
#
_entry.id   AF-A0A6A7BJB7-F1
#
_cell.length_a   1.000
_cell.length_b   1.000
_cell.length_c   1.000
_cell.angle_alpha   90.00
_cell.angle_beta   90.00
_cell.angle_gamma   90.00
#
_symmetry.space_group_name_H-M   'P 1'
#
loop_
_entity.id
_entity.type
_entity.pdbx_description
1 polymer ?
#
loop_
_entity_poly.entity_id
_entity_poly.type
_entity_poly.pdbx_seq_one_letter_code
_entity_poly.pdbx_strand_id
1 'polypeptide(L)'
;MKHAILIATSVLPVVYGKSSGQLCAGTAELSKDGNWYCSEVSAITYRNISQPGAYNRTISIDPRTGLCSHARQDYPNTGPQTPLFGEVSMHLRGPMNVSQLAVYQLPSEMHSLNKRNTIPFYNRRRALKQRENPGIDKIKKPTPSKAYRFPFFGKRCEPTTTTSCSQMTMTSTITVTDCTTSAIPVPTNDVTYIGPSLPSLYTPSLLPTNANNPPVKTDCGCTNISIATESDDSQHIPIPTIAPTPVAPMETILRRDEVHIAVTPPDWSRVAYYTSTAAAQATGFSFLANLGDPQKSGTFDYAFGNSLSYVMPNGGQVASESLPFDGTLDTSEREIVVLSDKECDQDYGWSGSSKAFLIEFQMDHYQNHGTDQGLISDAPAYWFLNAAIPRILQYGSDRNNVPCSCWSTGCGEFDAFEVLGNGEERAKSTLHRQGNLEGGDSNYFRRPVGQKVKFAVLWHFPHITAMVLDNSFKFGESLSDALVQKLVQYDPNSWVHSLFPIGD
;
A
#
# COMPACT_ATOMS: atom_id res chain seq x y z
N MET A 1 -9.50 -54.55 35.34
CA MET A 1 -9.94 -53.66 34.24
C MET A 1 -9.04 -52.44 34.23
N LYS A 2 -8.01 -52.40 33.36
CA LYS A 2 -7.14 -51.23 33.18
C LYS A 2 -7.62 -50.52 31.90
N HIS A 3 -8.16 -49.32 32.05
CA HIS A 3 -8.59 -48.50 30.93
C HIS A 3 -7.35 -47.88 30.28
N ALA A 4 -7.08 -48.26 29.03
CA ALA A 4 -6.08 -47.62 28.20
C ALA A 4 -6.69 -46.35 27.61
N ILE A 5 -6.15 -45.19 27.98
CA ILE A 5 -6.46 -43.90 27.38
C ILE A 5 -5.66 -43.82 26.08
N LEU A 6 -6.33 -43.94 24.94
CA LEU A 6 -5.78 -43.65 23.62
C LEU A 6 -5.81 -42.13 23.43
N ILE A 7 -4.65 -41.48 23.57
CA ILE A 7 -4.46 -40.09 23.15
C ILE A 7 -4.28 -40.12 21.63
N ALA A 8 -5.31 -39.71 20.90
CA ALA A 8 -5.21 -39.47 19.46
C ALA A 8 -4.43 -38.17 19.25
N THR A 9 -3.14 -38.27 18.94
CA THR A 9 -2.36 -37.17 18.42
C THR A 9 -2.80 -36.91 16.98
N SER A 10 -3.65 -35.89 16.80
CA SER A 10 -3.92 -35.32 15.49
C SER A 10 -2.67 -34.61 14.98
N VAL A 11 -1.79 -35.33 14.29
CA VAL A 11 -0.74 -34.73 13.48
C VAL A 11 -1.44 -34.06 12.31
N LEU A 12 -1.61 -32.74 12.38
CA LEU A 12 -1.97 -31.95 11.21
C LEU A 12 -0.93 -32.25 10.13
N PRO A 13 -1.32 -32.64 8.91
CA PRO A 13 -0.35 -32.88 7.85
C PRO A 13 0.36 -31.56 7.59
N VAL A 14 1.66 -31.53 7.90
CA VAL A 14 2.55 -30.48 7.41
C VAL A 14 2.56 -30.65 5.90
N VAL A 15 1.78 -29.83 5.21
CA VAL A 15 1.79 -29.76 3.75
C VAL A 15 3.14 -29.17 3.36
N TYR A 16 4.09 -30.03 2.99
CA TYR A 16 5.34 -29.62 2.38
C TYR A 16 5.06 -29.23 0.94
N GLY A 17 4.78 -27.94 0.72
CA GLY A 17 4.81 -27.31 -0.59
C GLY A 17 6.23 -27.01 -1.07
N LYS A 18 6.42 -26.83 -2.37
CA LYS A 18 7.57 -26.09 -2.93
C LYS A 18 7.61 -24.67 -2.34
N SER A 19 8.46 -24.48 -1.35
CA SER A 19 8.73 -23.17 -0.77
C SER A 19 9.46 -22.26 -1.78
N SER A 20 9.41 -20.95 -1.53
CA SER A 20 10.21 -19.97 -2.27
C SER A 20 11.68 -20.39 -2.39
N GLY A 21 12.28 -20.89 -1.31
CA GLY A 21 13.66 -21.39 -1.31
C GLY A 21 13.87 -22.62 -2.20
N GLN A 22 12.90 -23.54 -2.26
CA GLN A 22 12.98 -24.72 -3.13
C GLN A 22 12.85 -24.37 -4.61
N LEU A 23 12.05 -23.34 -4.95
CA LEU A 23 11.98 -22.81 -6.31
C LEU A 23 13.24 -22.03 -6.69
N CYS A 24 13.88 -21.38 -5.71
CA CYS A 24 15.09 -20.60 -5.93
C CYS A 24 16.38 -21.44 -6.02
N ALA A 25 16.34 -22.66 -5.48
CA ALA A 25 17.50 -23.54 -5.43
C ALA A 25 18.04 -23.85 -6.84
N GLY A 26 19.25 -23.37 -7.13
CA GLY A 26 19.94 -23.58 -8.40
C GLY A 26 19.52 -22.63 -9.53
N THR A 27 18.64 -21.65 -9.27
CA THR A 27 18.19 -20.67 -10.27
C THR A 27 18.55 -19.22 -9.90
N ALA A 28 19.10 -19.00 -8.71
CA ALA A 28 19.47 -17.66 -8.23
C ALA A 28 20.52 -16.98 -9.12
N GLU A 29 20.22 -15.75 -9.54
CA GLU A 29 21.05 -14.87 -10.35
C GLU A 29 21.06 -13.47 -9.71
N LEU A 30 22.26 -12.89 -9.55
CA LEU A 30 22.42 -11.49 -9.17
C LEU A 30 22.32 -10.61 -10.43
N SER A 31 21.31 -9.75 -10.48
CA SER A 31 21.15 -8.79 -11.58
C SER A 31 21.98 -7.52 -11.36
N LYS A 32 22.11 -6.73 -12.43
CA LYS A 32 22.87 -5.46 -12.46
C LYS A 32 22.25 -4.38 -11.56
N ASP A 33 20.97 -4.52 -11.24
CA ASP A 33 20.25 -3.65 -10.30
C ASP A 33 20.59 -3.96 -8.82
N GLY A 34 21.38 -5.00 -8.56
CA GLY A 34 21.77 -5.43 -7.21
C GLY A 34 20.78 -6.40 -6.55
N ASN A 35 19.68 -6.76 -7.23
CA ASN A 35 18.70 -7.69 -6.72
C ASN A 35 19.02 -9.13 -7.13
N TRP A 36 18.70 -10.06 -6.23
CA TRP A 36 18.65 -11.49 -6.54
C TRP A 36 17.30 -11.85 -7.15
N TYR A 37 17.35 -12.57 -8.26
CA TYR A 37 16.20 -13.16 -8.93
C TYR A 37 16.41 -14.67 -9.04
N CYS A 38 15.35 -15.47 -8.89
CA CYS A 38 15.44 -16.91 -9.03
C CYS A 38 14.56 -17.42 -10.18
N SER A 39 13.44 -18.08 -9.89
CA SER A 39 12.57 -18.67 -10.91
C SER A 39 11.42 -17.75 -11.30
N GLU A 40 11.03 -17.78 -12.58
CA GLU A 40 9.77 -17.17 -13.04
C GLU A 40 8.58 -17.94 -12.45
N VAL A 41 7.59 -17.23 -11.93
CA VAL A 41 6.38 -17.79 -11.33
C VAL A 41 5.12 -17.12 -11.88
N SER A 42 4.01 -17.85 -11.84
CA SER A 42 2.67 -17.33 -12.14
C SER A 42 1.88 -16.98 -10.88
N ALA A 43 2.32 -17.42 -9.70
CA ALA A 43 1.70 -17.05 -8.42
C ALA A 43 2.71 -17.03 -7.26
N ILE A 44 2.49 -16.16 -6.28
CA ILE A 44 3.22 -16.10 -5.01
C ILE A 44 2.19 -15.98 -3.89
N THR A 45 2.25 -16.90 -2.92
CA THR A 45 1.42 -16.86 -1.70
C THR A 45 2.27 -16.53 -0.49
N TYR A 46 1.99 -15.40 0.13
CA TYR A 46 2.49 -15.02 1.45
C TYR A 46 1.62 -15.65 2.53
N ARG A 47 2.21 -16.56 3.29
CA ARG A 47 1.48 -17.30 4.33
C ARG A 47 1.52 -16.57 5.66
N ASN A 48 0.46 -16.78 6.42
CA ASN A 48 0.36 -16.41 7.83
C ASN A 48 0.66 -14.93 8.14
N ILE A 49 0.18 -14.01 7.31
CA ILE A 49 0.42 -12.57 7.51
C ILE A 49 -0.33 -11.99 8.73
N SER A 50 -1.24 -12.78 9.31
CA SER A 50 -2.09 -12.48 10.47
C SER A 50 -1.38 -12.80 11.80
N GLN A 51 -0.45 -11.96 12.23
CA GLN A 51 0.21 -12.09 13.55
C GLN A 51 0.03 -10.83 14.37
N PRO A 52 0.00 -10.91 15.72
CA PRO A 52 0.00 -9.74 16.60
C PRO A 52 1.19 -8.84 16.37
N GLY A 53 1.03 -7.58 16.73
CA GLY A 53 2.15 -6.65 16.79
C GLY A 53 1.70 -5.24 17.12
N ALA A 54 2.56 -4.28 16.83
CA ALA A 54 2.25 -2.87 17.00
C ALA A 54 2.99 -2.01 15.98
N TYR A 55 2.43 -0.84 15.71
CA TYR A 55 3.08 0.24 14.97
C TYR A 55 2.76 1.58 15.62
N ASN A 56 3.43 2.65 15.19
CA ASN A 56 3.17 4.00 15.67
C ASN A 56 2.24 4.72 14.69
N ARG A 57 0.97 4.86 15.06
CA ARG A 57 -0.02 5.59 14.28
C ARG A 57 0.15 7.10 14.50
N THR A 58 0.09 7.87 13.43
CA THR A 58 0.03 9.32 13.48
C THR A 58 -1.28 9.79 14.11
N ILE A 59 -1.19 10.64 15.13
CA ILE A 59 -2.36 11.21 15.83
C ILE A 59 -2.52 12.71 15.58
N SER A 60 -1.46 13.40 15.16
CA SER A 60 -1.53 14.81 14.76
C SER A 60 -0.41 15.18 13.80
N ILE A 61 -0.71 16.13 12.91
CA ILE A 61 0.22 16.79 12.00
C ILE A 61 0.02 18.30 12.21
N ASP A 62 1.09 19.04 12.55
CA ASP A 62 1.02 20.49 12.69
C ASP A 62 1.86 21.19 11.60
N PRO A 63 1.22 21.74 10.55
CA PRO A 63 1.92 22.40 9.45
C PRO A 63 2.64 23.68 9.86
N ARG A 64 2.32 24.28 11.02
CA ARG A 64 3.01 25.50 11.49
C ARG A 64 4.36 25.20 12.10
N THR A 65 4.45 24.11 12.87
CA THR A 65 5.70 23.67 13.50
C THR A 65 6.48 22.71 12.60
N GLY A 66 5.79 22.05 11.67
CA GLY A 66 6.32 20.99 10.84
C GLY A 66 6.58 19.71 11.62
N LEU A 67 5.79 19.45 12.66
CA LEU A 67 5.93 18.31 13.57
C LEU A 67 4.75 17.36 13.45
N CYS A 68 5.05 16.06 13.58
CA CYS A 68 4.06 14.99 13.68
C CYS A 68 4.10 14.39 15.08
N SER A 69 2.96 13.86 15.56
CA SER A 69 2.91 13.10 16.81
C SER A 69 2.31 11.74 16.59
N HIS A 70 2.76 10.78 17.38
CA HIS A 70 2.42 9.38 17.20
C HIS A 70 1.92 8.77 18.51
N ALA A 71 1.03 7.80 18.39
CA ALA A 71 0.64 6.91 19.47
C ALA A 71 0.91 5.46 19.05
N ARG A 72 1.31 4.65 20.03
CA ARG A 72 1.40 3.20 19.84
C ARG A 72 0.02 2.65 19.52
N GLN A 73 -0.06 1.84 18.47
CA GLN A 73 -1.25 1.11 18.05
C GLN A 73 -0.92 -0.38 18.09
N ASP A 74 -1.38 -1.06 19.14
CA ASP A 74 -1.34 -2.52 19.21
C ASP A 74 -2.47 -3.12 18.37
N TYR A 75 -2.24 -4.28 17.75
CA TYR A 75 -3.25 -5.04 17.01
C TYR A 75 -3.10 -6.54 17.29
N PRO A 76 -4.20 -7.30 17.36
CA PRO A 76 -4.16 -8.66 17.88
C PRO A 76 -3.64 -9.68 16.84
N ASN A 77 -4.14 -9.68 15.62
CA ASN A 77 -3.74 -10.55 14.51
C ASN A 77 -4.73 -10.39 13.35
N THR A 78 -6.00 -10.14 13.67
CA THR A 78 -7.06 -9.81 12.73
C THR A 78 -7.74 -8.48 13.08
N GLY A 79 -8.56 -7.96 12.17
CA GLY A 79 -9.36 -6.77 12.36
C GLY A 79 -8.83 -5.53 11.62
N PRO A 80 -9.54 -4.40 11.72
CA PRO A 80 -9.31 -3.21 10.89
C PRO A 80 -8.01 -2.47 11.19
N GLN A 81 -7.39 -2.73 12.35
CA GLN A 81 -6.11 -2.13 12.74
C GLN A 81 -4.91 -2.98 12.33
N THR A 82 -5.13 -4.26 11.97
CA THR A 82 -4.06 -5.14 11.50
C THR A 82 -3.55 -4.64 10.15
N PRO A 83 -2.21 -4.47 9.99
CA PRO A 83 -1.59 -4.13 8.72
C PRO A 83 -2.16 -4.93 7.55
N LEU A 84 -2.56 -4.23 6.48
CA LEU A 84 -3.12 -4.78 5.24
C LEU A 84 -4.46 -5.53 5.37
N PHE A 85 -5.02 -5.77 6.56
CA PHE A 85 -6.42 -6.24 6.74
C PHE A 85 -7.39 -5.10 6.96
N GLY A 86 -6.91 -4.02 7.56
CA GLY A 86 -7.58 -2.73 7.51
C GLY A 86 -7.71 -2.19 6.10
N GLU A 87 -8.02 -0.91 6.04
CA GLU A 87 -8.11 -0.19 4.78
C GLU A 87 -6.78 -0.21 4.02
N VAL A 88 -6.83 -0.63 2.76
CA VAL A 88 -5.71 -0.48 1.83
C VAL A 88 -6.03 0.53 0.75
N SER A 89 -4.98 1.21 0.31
CA SER A 89 -4.92 2.02 -0.89
C SER A 89 -4.17 1.22 -1.96
N MET A 90 -4.62 1.33 -3.20
CA MET A 90 -3.96 0.71 -4.36
C MET A 90 -3.08 1.77 -5.04
N HIS A 91 -1.90 1.39 -5.49
CA HIS A 91 -0.94 2.33 -6.09
C HIS A 91 -0.42 1.78 -7.41
N LEU A 92 -0.26 2.68 -8.38
CA LEU A 92 0.18 2.36 -9.73
C LEU A 92 1.29 3.33 -10.14
N ARG A 93 2.42 2.80 -10.59
CA ARG A 93 3.54 3.56 -11.15
C ARG A 93 3.82 3.11 -12.58
N GLY A 94 4.02 4.07 -13.48
CA GLY A 94 4.33 3.79 -14.88
C GLY A 94 5.79 3.38 -15.12
N PRO A 95 6.16 3.06 -16.37
CA PRO A 95 5.27 2.99 -17.53
C PRO A 95 4.26 1.84 -17.48
N MET A 96 2.97 2.17 -17.60
CA MET A 96 1.89 1.20 -17.50
C MET A 96 0.66 1.62 -18.33
N ASN A 97 0.11 0.67 -19.08
CA ASN A 97 -1.20 0.80 -19.71
C ASN A 97 -2.20 -0.12 -19.02
N VAL A 98 -3.14 0.46 -18.26
CA VAL A 98 -4.20 -0.23 -17.53
C VAL A 98 -5.46 -0.30 -18.38
N SER A 99 -5.90 -1.52 -18.66
CA SER A 99 -7.12 -1.77 -19.43
C SER A 99 -8.35 -1.90 -18.56
N GLN A 100 -8.25 -2.59 -17.41
CA GLN A 100 -9.34 -2.84 -16.48
C GLN A 100 -8.86 -2.88 -15.04
N LEU A 101 -9.69 -2.43 -14.10
CA LEU A 101 -9.53 -2.64 -12.66
C LEU A 101 -10.85 -3.13 -12.07
N ALA A 102 -10.78 -4.02 -11.09
CA ALA A 102 -11.92 -4.45 -10.30
C ALA A 102 -11.52 -4.72 -8.85
N VAL A 103 -12.38 -4.30 -7.92
CA VAL A 103 -12.22 -4.60 -6.49
C VAL A 103 -13.41 -5.40 -6.01
N TYR A 104 -13.15 -6.47 -5.27
CA TYR A 104 -14.16 -7.36 -4.70
C TYR A 104 -13.98 -7.44 -3.19
N GLN A 105 -15.10 -7.44 -2.47
CA GLN A 105 -15.13 -7.64 -1.02
C GLN A 105 -16.23 -8.64 -0.66
N LEU A 106 -16.03 -9.38 0.43
CA LEU A 106 -17.11 -10.14 1.04
C LEU A 106 -18.14 -9.18 1.65
N PRO A 107 -19.44 -9.34 1.37
CA PRO A 107 -20.48 -8.48 1.96
C PRO A 107 -20.43 -8.42 3.50
N SER A 108 -20.03 -9.51 4.15
CA SER A 108 -19.88 -9.60 5.61
C SER A 108 -18.71 -8.79 6.17
N GLU A 109 -17.70 -8.49 5.35
CA GLU A 109 -16.51 -7.72 5.73
C GLU A 109 -16.55 -6.27 5.21
N MET A 110 -17.59 -5.93 4.44
CA MET A 110 -17.91 -4.55 4.14
C MET A 110 -18.43 -3.90 5.43
N HIS A 111 -17.53 -3.35 6.25
CA HIS A 111 -17.93 -2.39 7.28
C HIS A 111 -18.79 -1.31 6.64
N SER A 112 -19.82 -0.82 7.34
CA SER A 112 -20.96 -0.05 6.82
C SER A 112 -20.55 1.18 6.02
N LEU A 113 -20.17 0.95 4.78
CA LEU A 113 -19.84 1.96 3.81
C LEU A 113 -21.18 2.42 3.22
N ASN A 114 -21.77 3.45 3.83
CA ASN A 114 -22.97 4.08 3.31
C ASN A 114 -22.74 4.45 1.84
N LYS A 115 -23.58 3.87 0.98
CA LYS A 115 -23.55 4.15 -0.46
C LYS A 115 -23.88 5.63 -0.65
N ARG A 116 -23.12 6.31 -1.50
CA ARG A 116 -23.46 7.65 -1.98
C ARG A 116 -24.91 7.66 -2.46
N ASN A 117 -25.81 8.34 -1.75
CA ASN A 117 -27.16 8.62 -2.27
C ASN A 117 -27.12 9.66 -3.41
N THR A 118 -25.93 10.13 -3.76
CA THR A 118 -25.68 10.89 -4.96
C THR A 118 -24.71 10.12 -5.86
N ILE A 119 -25.21 9.54 -6.94
CA ILE A 119 -24.37 9.36 -8.13
C ILE A 119 -23.83 10.77 -8.44
N PRO A 120 -22.52 11.01 -8.59
CA PRO A 120 -22.07 12.31 -9.07
C PRO A 120 -22.84 12.60 -10.35
N PHE A 121 -23.68 13.63 -10.27
CA PHE A 121 -24.76 13.97 -11.19
C PHE A 121 -24.26 14.25 -12.63
N TYR A 122 -22.96 14.14 -12.88
CA TYR A 122 -22.29 14.52 -14.11
C TYR A 122 -22.06 13.41 -15.14
N ASN A 123 -22.05 12.12 -14.75
CA ASN A 123 -21.86 11.05 -15.76
C ASN A 123 -23.15 10.69 -16.52
N ARG A 124 -24.34 10.94 -15.94
CA ARG A 124 -25.62 10.67 -16.63
C ARG A 124 -25.91 11.66 -17.76
N ARG A 125 -25.65 12.97 -17.60
CA ARG A 125 -25.94 13.97 -18.65
C ARG A 125 -25.05 13.82 -19.89
N ARG A 126 -23.79 13.41 -19.74
CA ARG A 126 -22.87 13.27 -20.88
C ARG A 126 -23.09 11.96 -21.65
N ALA A 127 -23.36 10.86 -20.93
CA ALA A 127 -23.75 9.59 -21.55
C ALA A 127 -25.11 9.68 -22.28
N LEU A 128 -26.06 10.46 -21.77
CA LEU A 128 -27.32 10.72 -22.47
C LEU A 128 -27.16 11.65 -23.68
N LYS A 129 -26.28 12.67 -23.61
CA LYS A 129 -25.97 13.53 -24.77
C LYS A 129 -25.30 12.79 -25.93
N GLN A 130 -24.57 11.71 -25.67
CA GLN A 130 -24.03 10.86 -26.75
C GLN A 130 -25.07 9.90 -27.36
N ARG A 131 -26.16 9.58 -26.63
CA ARG A 131 -27.28 8.78 -27.17
C ARG A 131 -28.26 9.58 -28.03
N GLU A 132 -28.34 10.90 -27.85
CA GLU A 132 -29.25 11.77 -28.61
C GLU A 132 -28.72 12.24 -29.97
N ASN A 133 -27.52 11.83 -30.39
CA ASN A 133 -27.00 12.17 -31.73
C ASN A 133 -26.49 10.95 -32.53
N PRO A 134 -27.38 10.06 -32.99
CA PRO A 134 -27.13 9.30 -34.20
C PRO A 134 -27.62 10.11 -35.40
N GLY A 135 -26.69 10.81 -36.06
CA GLY A 135 -26.71 11.23 -37.46
C GLY A 135 -27.95 11.94 -38.03
N ILE A 136 -27.80 13.21 -38.40
CA ILE A 136 -28.40 13.73 -39.63
C ILE A 136 -27.37 14.63 -40.34
N ASP A 137 -26.79 14.08 -41.41
CA ASP A 137 -26.23 14.83 -42.51
C ASP A 137 -27.29 15.76 -43.10
N LYS A 138 -27.11 17.08 -43.00
CA LYS A 138 -27.64 18.03 -44.00
C LYS A 138 -26.68 19.19 -44.24
N ILE A 139 -26.06 19.11 -45.42
CA ILE A 139 -25.41 20.19 -46.17
C ILE A 139 -26.32 21.43 -46.20
N LYS A 140 -25.83 22.59 -45.73
CA LYS A 140 -26.25 23.92 -46.23
C LYS A 140 -25.08 24.93 -46.21
N LYS A 141 -24.90 25.59 -47.36
CA LYS A 141 -23.86 26.57 -47.72
C LYS A 141 -23.83 27.82 -46.82
N PRO A 142 -22.70 28.58 -46.78
CA PRO A 142 -22.55 29.78 -45.97
C PRO A 142 -22.85 31.07 -46.75
N THR A 143 -23.39 32.09 -46.07
CA THR A 143 -23.26 33.54 -46.41
C THR A 143 -23.87 34.42 -45.29
N PRO A 144 -23.54 35.74 -45.17
CA PRO A 144 -22.65 36.23 -44.10
C PRO A 144 -23.23 37.40 -43.28
N SER A 145 -22.37 38.02 -42.45
CA SER A 145 -22.52 39.28 -41.68
C SER A 145 -22.94 39.08 -40.21
N LYS A 146 -22.42 39.80 -39.20
CA LYS A 146 -21.85 41.15 -39.18
C LYS A 146 -20.65 41.24 -38.21
N ALA A 147 -19.69 42.07 -38.60
CA ALA A 147 -18.57 42.52 -37.80
C ALA A 147 -19.01 43.55 -36.75
N TYR A 148 -18.45 43.46 -35.54
CA TYR A 148 -18.25 44.60 -34.66
C TYR A 148 -16.78 44.63 -34.19
N ARG A 149 -16.09 45.63 -34.73
CA ARG A 149 -14.84 46.30 -34.28
C ARG A 149 -15.09 46.95 -32.90
N PHE A 150 -14.18 47.24 -31.97
CA PHE A 150 -12.72 47.38 -31.76
C PHE A 150 -12.56 47.69 -30.22
N PRO A 151 -11.39 48.02 -29.60
CA PRO A 151 -10.03 48.13 -30.12
C PRO A 151 -8.95 47.37 -29.34
N PHE A 152 -7.85 47.17 -30.06
CA PHE A 152 -6.50 46.95 -29.58
C PHE A 152 -5.99 48.10 -28.70
N PHE A 153 -5.29 47.77 -27.61
CA PHE A 153 -4.15 48.56 -27.14
C PHE A 153 -2.94 47.64 -27.07
N GLY A 154 -2.05 47.78 -28.05
CA GLY A 154 -0.71 47.22 -27.98
C GLY A 154 0.17 48.10 -27.10
N LYS A 155 0.84 47.50 -26.14
CA LYS A 155 2.12 48.01 -25.65
C LYS A 155 3.18 46.93 -25.80
N ARG A 156 4.06 47.22 -26.74
CA ARG A 156 5.35 46.62 -27.01
C ARG A 156 6.27 46.98 -25.85
N CYS A 157 6.88 45.99 -25.20
CA CYS A 157 8.11 46.17 -24.43
C CYS A 157 9.09 45.11 -24.93
N GLU A 158 10.17 45.57 -25.54
CA GLU A 158 11.37 44.79 -25.80
C GLU A 158 12.43 45.11 -24.72
N PRO A 159 13.51 44.32 -24.63
CA PRO A 159 14.03 43.81 -23.36
C PRO A 159 15.03 44.77 -22.71
N THR A 160 15.10 44.74 -21.38
CA THR A 160 16.25 45.30 -20.66
C THR A 160 16.65 44.35 -19.53
N THR A 161 17.96 44.25 -19.43
CA THR A 161 18.83 43.28 -18.76
C THR A 161 18.79 43.30 -17.22
N THR A 162 19.35 42.22 -16.65
CA THR A 162 19.76 41.99 -15.24
C THR A 162 18.61 41.78 -14.25
N THR A 163 18.42 40.59 -13.68
CA THR A 163 19.37 39.96 -12.73
C THR A 163 19.18 38.45 -12.72
N SER A 164 20.28 37.73 -12.85
CA SER A 164 20.37 36.28 -12.72
C SER A 164 19.91 35.85 -11.32
N CYS A 165 18.77 35.17 -11.21
CA CYS A 165 18.51 34.28 -10.08
C CYS A 165 19.10 32.92 -10.44
N SER A 166 20.35 32.70 -10.05
CA SER A 166 20.92 31.37 -9.94
C SER A 166 20.06 30.58 -8.94
N GLN A 167 19.27 29.63 -9.42
CA GLN A 167 18.71 28.62 -8.54
C GLN A 167 19.88 27.86 -7.92
N MET A 168 19.86 27.78 -6.59
CA MET A 168 20.86 27.08 -5.80
C MET A 168 20.66 25.58 -6.05
N THR A 169 21.37 25.04 -7.04
CA THR A 169 21.48 23.60 -7.25
C THR A 169 22.37 23.04 -6.13
N MET A 170 21.78 22.27 -5.21
CA MET A 170 22.57 21.40 -4.34
C MET A 170 22.98 20.18 -5.16
N THR A 171 24.15 20.27 -5.80
CA THR A 171 24.81 19.12 -6.43
C THR A 171 25.86 18.60 -5.45
N SER A 172 25.64 17.41 -4.89
CA SER A 172 26.70 16.68 -4.19
C SER A 172 27.47 15.84 -5.22
N THR A 173 28.62 16.34 -5.65
CA THR A 173 29.59 15.57 -6.44
C THR A 173 30.37 14.65 -5.50
N ILE A 174 30.21 13.33 -5.63
CA ILE A 174 31.05 12.36 -4.92
C ILE A 174 32.34 12.18 -5.73
N THR A 175 33.47 12.60 -5.15
CA THR A 175 34.81 12.25 -5.64
C THR A 175 35.13 10.86 -5.09
N VAL A 176 35.19 9.85 -5.95
CA VAL A 176 35.67 8.51 -5.56
C VAL A 176 37.19 8.56 -5.46
N THR A 177 37.71 8.49 -4.25
CA THR A 177 39.14 8.23 -4.01
C THR A 177 39.34 6.73 -4.01
N ASP A 178 39.98 6.20 -5.05
CA ASP A 178 40.43 4.82 -5.13
C ASP A 178 41.38 4.51 -3.96
N CYS A 179 41.04 3.50 -3.15
CA CYS A 179 41.95 2.88 -2.21
C CYS A 179 42.27 1.46 -2.69
N THR A 180 43.56 1.27 -2.94
CA THR A 180 44.25 0.09 -3.46
C THR A 180 44.07 -1.18 -2.65
N THR A 181 44.07 -2.30 -3.39
CA THR A 181 44.13 -3.71 -3.01
C THR A 181 45.12 -4.08 -1.90
N SER A 182 44.72 -4.98 -0.99
CA SER A 182 45.58 -6.09 -0.52
C SER A 182 44.81 -7.23 0.19
N ALA A 183 45.06 -8.44 -0.35
CA ALA A 183 45.12 -9.77 0.25
C ALA A 183 43.89 -10.45 0.90
N ILE A 184 43.55 -11.61 0.31
CA ILE A 184 42.59 -12.66 0.71
C ILE A 184 43.14 -13.50 1.88
N PRO A 185 42.27 -13.99 2.79
CA PRO A 185 42.21 -15.44 3.06
C PRO A 185 40.80 -16.06 2.87
N VAL A 186 40.83 -17.35 2.49
CA VAL A 186 39.75 -18.31 2.14
C VAL A 186 38.88 -18.70 3.37
N PRO A 187 37.62 -19.19 3.20
CA PRO A 187 36.49 -18.89 4.09
C PRO A 187 36.16 -19.98 5.12
N THR A 188 35.44 -19.59 6.18
CA THR A 188 34.69 -20.49 7.06
C THR A 188 33.20 -20.20 6.96
N ASN A 189 32.40 -21.27 6.90
CA ASN A 189 30.96 -21.31 6.63
C ASN A 189 30.10 -20.58 7.68
N ASP A 190 28.88 -20.23 7.23
CA ASP A 190 27.72 -19.73 7.95
C ASP A 190 27.74 -18.28 8.45
N VAL A 191 27.33 -17.35 7.57
CA VAL A 191 26.41 -16.26 7.95
C VAL A 191 25.54 -15.90 6.74
N THR A 192 24.24 -16.17 6.81
CA THR A 192 23.21 -15.51 5.98
C THR A 192 23.19 -14.02 6.32
N TYR A 193 23.75 -13.19 5.43
CA TYR A 193 23.55 -11.75 5.49
C TYR A 193 22.14 -11.43 4.98
N ILE A 194 21.21 -11.21 5.91
CA ILE A 194 19.93 -10.54 5.66
C ILE A 194 20.11 -9.12 6.19
N GLY A 195 20.32 -8.17 5.27
CA GLY A 195 20.34 -6.74 5.55
C GLY A 195 19.23 -6.05 4.77
N PRO A 196 18.61 -4.98 5.31
CA PRO A 196 17.61 -4.20 4.60
C PRO A 196 18.22 -3.47 3.40
N SER A 197 17.40 -3.13 2.40
CA SER A 197 17.73 -2.07 1.46
C SER A 197 18.00 -0.78 2.24
N LEU A 198 19.15 -0.17 1.95
CA LEU A 198 19.74 0.97 2.67
C LEU A 198 18.74 2.10 2.94
N PRO A 199 18.42 2.41 4.20
CA PRO A 199 18.04 3.74 4.61
C PRO A 199 19.28 4.64 4.55
N SER A 200 19.09 5.87 4.07
CA SER A 200 20.02 6.99 4.10
C SER A 200 21.06 6.94 5.24
N LEU A 201 22.34 6.97 4.85
CA LEU A 201 23.50 6.91 5.74
C LEU A 201 23.48 8.01 6.83
N TYR A 202 23.77 7.57 8.06
CA TYR A 202 24.09 8.42 9.20
C TYR A 202 25.38 9.21 8.96
N THR A 203 25.32 10.54 9.15
CA THR A 203 26.51 11.40 9.26
C THR A 203 27.11 11.29 10.66
N PRO A 204 28.43 11.03 10.83
CA PRO A 204 29.05 11.12 12.15
C PRO A 204 29.20 12.58 12.57
N SER A 205 28.76 12.90 13.79
CA SER A 205 28.99 14.19 14.44
C SER A 205 30.50 14.40 14.66
N LEU A 206 31.04 15.49 14.11
CA LEU A 206 32.38 15.98 14.41
C LEU A 206 32.35 16.74 15.74
N LEU A 207 33.04 16.18 16.75
CA LEU A 207 33.46 16.89 17.95
C LEU A 207 34.48 18.00 17.60
N PRO A 208 34.40 19.19 18.22
CA PRO A 208 35.56 20.06 18.35
C PRO A 208 36.41 19.65 19.58
N THR A 209 37.71 19.58 19.36
CA THR A 209 38.76 19.31 20.35
C THR A 209 39.33 20.58 21.00
N ASN A 210 39.95 20.34 22.17
CA ASN A 210 40.90 21.15 22.96
C ASN A 210 40.31 21.99 24.11
N ALA A 211 40.90 22.05 25.32
CA ALA A 211 41.93 21.27 26.02
C ALA A 211 42.03 21.85 27.46
N ASN A 212 42.25 21.00 28.48
CA ASN A 212 43.16 21.17 29.65
C ASN A 212 42.65 20.46 30.93
N ASN A 213 43.40 19.43 31.34
CA ASN A 213 43.36 18.59 32.56
C ASN A 213 43.75 19.37 33.85
N PRO A 214 43.80 18.81 35.11
CA PRO A 214 43.85 17.39 35.53
C PRO A 214 43.04 17.07 36.85
N PRO A 215 43.33 16.01 37.66
CA PRO A 215 42.39 14.91 37.95
C PRO A 215 41.93 14.85 39.43
N VAL A 216 41.10 13.87 39.83
CA VAL A 216 41.26 12.99 41.04
C VAL A 216 39.96 12.30 41.52
N LYS A 217 40.11 10.96 41.71
CA LYS A 217 39.48 9.98 42.63
C LYS A 217 38.01 9.53 42.53
N THR A 218 37.93 8.22 42.32
CA THR A 218 36.97 7.20 42.80
C THR A 218 36.53 7.35 44.26
N ASP A 219 35.26 7.09 44.56
CA ASP A 219 34.92 6.13 45.63
C ASP A 219 33.47 5.60 45.55
N CYS A 220 33.32 4.32 45.93
CA CYS A 220 32.07 3.59 46.13
C CYS A 220 31.44 3.90 47.49
N GLY A 221 30.13 3.63 47.66
CA GLY A 221 29.54 3.56 49.00
C GLY A 221 28.05 3.28 49.02
N CYS A 222 27.68 2.01 49.18
CA CYS A 222 26.35 1.59 49.64
C CYS A 222 26.28 1.71 51.17
N THR A 223 25.16 2.20 51.72
CA THR A 223 24.75 1.91 53.09
C THR A 223 23.23 1.77 53.20
N ASN A 224 22.81 0.57 53.61
CA ASN A 224 21.51 0.29 54.23
C ASN A 224 21.52 0.81 55.68
N ILE A 225 20.34 1.12 56.24
CA ILE A 225 19.88 0.66 57.57
C ILE A 225 18.41 1.08 57.84
N SER A 226 17.58 0.03 57.94
CA SER A 226 16.60 -0.32 58.99
C SER A 226 15.27 0.41 59.23
N ILE A 227 14.30 -0.47 59.48
CA ILE A 227 12.85 -0.38 59.70
C ILE A 227 12.53 -0.18 61.20
N ALA A 228 11.45 0.54 61.53
CA ALA A 228 10.58 0.23 62.68
C ALA A 228 9.14 0.76 62.49
N THR A 229 8.21 -0.10 62.89
CA THR A 229 6.74 -0.23 62.91
C THR A 229 5.82 0.88 63.48
N GLU A 230 4.64 0.98 62.83
CA GLU A 230 3.22 1.12 63.28
C GLU A 230 2.76 2.13 64.36
N SER A 231 1.73 2.93 64.00
CA SER A 231 0.47 3.03 64.77
C SER A 231 -0.72 3.47 63.90
N ASP A 232 -1.89 2.93 64.25
CA ASP A 232 -3.27 3.02 63.75
C ASP A 232 -3.91 4.42 63.85
N ASP A 233 -4.77 4.79 62.88
CA ASP A 233 -6.14 5.32 63.14
C ASP A 233 -6.99 5.37 61.84
N SER A 234 -8.27 5.04 62.02
CA SER A 234 -9.29 4.73 61.00
C SER A 234 -10.24 5.90 60.73
N GLN A 235 -10.69 6.12 59.48
CA GLN A 235 -12.04 6.67 59.20
C GLN A 235 -12.65 6.12 57.90
N HIS A 236 -13.96 5.84 57.98
CA HIS A 236 -14.84 5.07 57.11
C HIS A 236 -15.99 5.97 56.57
N ILE A 237 -16.72 5.58 55.49
CA ILE A 237 -18.14 5.88 55.11
C ILE A 237 -18.35 5.65 53.55
N PRO A 238 -19.52 5.19 53.03
CA PRO A 238 -19.81 3.78 52.77
C PRO A 238 -20.39 3.49 51.34
N ILE A 239 -20.70 2.22 51.05
CA ILE A 239 -21.32 1.72 49.80
C ILE A 239 -22.79 1.28 50.09
N PRO A 240 -23.77 1.55 49.20
CA PRO A 240 -25.14 1.08 49.38
C PRO A 240 -25.43 -0.29 48.73
N THR A 241 -26.25 -1.07 49.45
CA THR A 241 -26.77 -2.43 49.15
C THR A 241 -28.04 -2.38 48.31
N ILE A 242 -28.26 -3.34 47.40
CA ILE A 242 -29.58 -3.67 46.82
C ILE A 242 -29.84 -5.19 46.89
N ALA A 243 -31.08 -5.53 47.24
CA ALA A 243 -31.63 -6.81 47.70
C ALA A 243 -31.97 -7.84 46.58
N PRO A 244 -32.34 -9.10 46.89
CA PRO A 244 -32.49 -10.19 45.92
C PRO A 244 -33.92 -10.29 45.33
N THR A 245 -34.02 -10.63 44.05
CA THR A 245 -35.28 -10.91 43.33
C THR A 245 -35.54 -12.41 43.09
N PRO A 246 -36.82 -12.84 43.00
CA PRO A 246 -37.22 -14.25 43.11
C PRO A 246 -37.14 -15.03 41.79
N VAL A 247 -36.95 -16.34 41.93
CA VAL A 247 -36.85 -17.35 40.85
C VAL A 247 -38.23 -17.64 40.23
N ALA A 248 -38.32 -17.61 38.89
CA ALA A 248 -39.45 -18.09 38.09
C ALA A 248 -39.11 -19.45 37.42
N PRO A 249 -40.09 -20.33 37.13
CA PRO A 249 -39.85 -21.72 36.78
C PRO A 249 -39.49 -21.94 35.29
N MET A 250 -38.68 -22.98 35.04
CA MET A 250 -38.25 -23.46 33.72
C MET A 250 -39.43 -23.74 32.79
N GLU A 251 -39.52 -22.99 31.69
CA GLU A 251 -40.28 -23.40 30.50
C GLU A 251 -39.43 -24.29 29.59
N THR A 252 -40.08 -25.36 29.12
CA THR A 252 -39.51 -26.45 28.34
C THR A 252 -39.23 -25.98 26.92
N ILE A 253 -37.95 -25.87 26.54
CA ILE A 253 -37.55 -25.58 25.15
C ILE A 253 -37.89 -26.80 24.28
N LEU A 254 -38.96 -26.69 23.49
CA LEU A 254 -39.21 -27.57 22.36
C LEU A 254 -38.09 -27.38 21.34
N ARG A 255 -37.38 -28.48 21.04
CA ARG A 255 -36.41 -28.56 19.96
C ARG A 255 -37.09 -28.17 18.64
N ARG A 256 -36.68 -27.04 18.05
CA ARG A 256 -36.84 -26.84 16.61
C ARG A 256 -35.76 -27.66 15.93
N ASP A 257 -36.18 -28.60 15.09
CA ASP A 257 -35.31 -29.21 14.10
C ASP A 257 -34.70 -28.08 13.24
N GLU A 258 -33.39 -27.88 13.37
CA GLU A 258 -32.63 -27.07 12.45
C GLU A 258 -32.58 -27.80 11.12
N VAL A 259 -33.41 -27.35 10.19
CA VAL A 259 -33.16 -27.57 8.77
C VAL A 259 -31.79 -26.94 8.48
N HIS A 260 -30.78 -27.78 8.27
CA HIS A 260 -29.52 -27.37 7.66
C HIS A 260 -29.81 -26.90 6.23
N ILE A 261 -30.25 -25.65 6.09
CA ILE A 261 -30.12 -24.93 4.85
C ILE A 261 -28.62 -24.78 4.67
N ALA A 262 -28.05 -25.45 3.67
CA ALA A 262 -26.71 -25.18 3.20
C ALA A 262 -26.69 -23.71 2.76
N VAL A 263 -26.32 -22.81 3.67
CA VAL A 263 -26.08 -21.41 3.37
C VAL A 263 -24.87 -21.41 2.46
N THR A 264 -25.10 -21.21 1.16
CA THR A 264 -24.01 -20.99 0.20
C THR A 264 -23.22 -19.79 0.73
N PRO A 265 -21.89 -19.89 0.91
CA PRO A 265 -21.09 -18.76 1.34
C PRO A 265 -21.38 -17.56 0.43
N PRO A 266 -21.52 -16.34 0.98
CA PRO A 266 -21.87 -15.19 0.16
C PRO A 266 -20.79 -14.95 -0.89
N ASP A 267 -21.20 -14.79 -2.14
CA ASP A 267 -20.30 -14.43 -3.23
C ASP A 267 -19.63 -13.07 -2.94
N TRP A 268 -18.37 -12.95 -3.38
CA TRP A 268 -17.62 -11.72 -3.30
C TRP A 268 -18.20 -10.72 -4.30
N SER A 269 -18.61 -9.55 -3.82
CA SER A 269 -19.27 -8.54 -4.65
C SER A 269 -18.27 -7.56 -5.22
N ARG A 270 -18.37 -7.25 -6.52
CA ARG A 270 -17.55 -6.20 -7.16
C ARG A 270 -18.01 -4.82 -6.67
N VAL A 271 -17.18 -4.17 -5.89
CA VAL A 271 -17.46 -2.86 -5.26
C VAL A 271 -16.86 -1.69 -6.04
N ALA A 272 -15.89 -1.94 -6.92
CA ALA A 272 -15.31 -0.94 -7.81
C ALA A 272 -14.98 -1.56 -9.17
N TYR A 273 -15.16 -0.80 -10.24
CA TYR A 273 -14.87 -1.24 -11.61
C TYR A 273 -14.45 -0.08 -12.51
N TYR A 274 -13.46 -0.36 -13.35
CA TYR A 274 -12.90 0.56 -14.33
C TYR A 274 -12.57 -0.20 -15.61
N THR A 275 -12.76 0.45 -16.75
CA THR A 275 -12.21 0.02 -18.04
C THR A 275 -11.80 1.22 -18.88
N SER A 276 -10.63 1.16 -19.50
CA SER A 276 -10.10 2.22 -20.38
C SER A 276 -11.03 2.57 -21.55
N THR A 277 -11.76 1.57 -22.08
CA THR A 277 -12.71 1.79 -23.20
C THR A 277 -13.96 2.56 -22.80
N ALA A 278 -14.23 2.68 -21.50
CA ALA A 278 -15.37 3.41 -20.95
C ALA A 278 -15.00 4.09 -19.63
N ALA A 279 -13.85 4.76 -19.57
CA ALA A 279 -13.31 5.36 -18.34
C ALA A 279 -14.35 6.22 -17.60
N ALA A 280 -15.16 7.00 -18.32
CA ALA A 280 -16.23 7.83 -17.77
C ALA A 280 -17.34 7.06 -17.02
N GLN A 281 -17.38 5.73 -17.13
CA GLN A 281 -18.31 4.84 -16.42
C GLN A 281 -17.68 4.17 -15.19
N ALA A 282 -16.44 4.52 -14.84
CA ALA A 282 -15.79 4.01 -13.64
C ALA A 282 -16.60 4.32 -12.39
N THR A 283 -16.64 3.36 -11.47
CA THR A 283 -17.35 3.45 -10.19
C THR A 283 -16.49 2.86 -9.09
N GLY A 284 -16.58 3.39 -7.86
CA GLY A 284 -15.86 2.84 -6.72
C GLY A 284 -14.41 3.30 -6.61
N PHE A 285 -13.96 4.21 -7.49
CA PHE A 285 -12.56 4.66 -7.58
C PHE A 285 -12.44 6.18 -7.56
N SER A 286 -11.49 6.67 -6.77
CA SER A 286 -10.90 8.00 -6.90
C SER A 286 -9.43 7.86 -7.22
N PHE A 287 -8.94 8.64 -8.18
CA PHE A 287 -7.54 8.66 -8.61
C PHE A 287 -6.89 9.95 -8.11
N LEU A 288 -5.77 9.81 -7.41
CA LEU A 288 -5.06 10.90 -6.74
C LEU A 288 -3.55 10.79 -6.97
N ALA A 289 -2.83 11.86 -6.67
CA ALA A 289 -1.37 11.86 -6.56
C ALA A 289 -0.88 12.93 -5.57
N ASN A 290 0.36 12.79 -5.11
CA ASN A 290 1.04 13.73 -4.20
C ASN A 290 1.49 15.01 -4.95
N LEU A 291 0.53 15.73 -5.53
CA LEU A 291 0.76 16.90 -6.39
C LEU A 291 0.19 18.21 -5.85
N GLY A 292 -0.60 18.18 -4.77
CA GLY A 292 -1.14 19.31 -4.00
C GLY A 292 -1.24 20.69 -4.68
N ASP A 293 -2.45 21.16 -4.99
CA ASP A 293 -2.67 22.53 -5.48
C ASP A 293 -3.83 23.20 -4.71
N PRO A 294 -3.54 24.17 -3.82
CA PRO A 294 -4.55 24.90 -3.04
C PRO A 294 -5.62 25.62 -3.90
N GLN A 295 -5.37 25.87 -5.18
CA GLN A 295 -6.36 26.47 -6.09
C GLN A 295 -7.32 25.45 -6.73
N LYS A 296 -7.03 24.14 -6.58
CA LYS A 296 -7.82 23.05 -7.18
C LYS A 296 -8.19 22.01 -6.14
N SER A 297 -7.26 21.14 -5.76
CA SER A 297 -7.45 20.12 -4.72
C SER A 297 -6.12 19.77 -4.06
N GLY A 298 -6.20 19.37 -2.79
CA GLY A 298 -5.03 19.23 -1.95
C GLY A 298 -4.46 20.59 -1.51
N THR A 299 -3.29 20.55 -0.92
CA THR A 299 -2.55 21.70 -0.39
C THR A 299 -1.06 21.51 -0.61
N PHE A 300 -0.31 22.60 -0.42
CA PHE A 300 1.14 22.58 -0.32
C PHE A 300 1.56 23.37 0.92
N ASP A 301 2.53 22.86 1.66
CA ASP A 301 3.24 23.64 2.66
C ASP A 301 4.75 23.30 2.67
N TYR A 302 5.56 24.17 3.26
CA TYR A 302 7.02 24.00 3.29
C TYR A 302 7.51 22.97 4.32
N ALA A 303 6.63 22.45 5.18
CA ALA A 303 6.99 21.44 6.16
C ALA A 303 6.81 20.02 5.60
N PHE A 304 5.71 19.77 4.89
CA PHE A 304 5.30 18.44 4.44
C PHE A 304 5.16 18.32 2.92
N GLY A 305 5.30 19.42 2.18
CA GLY A 305 5.26 19.42 0.72
C GLY A 305 3.84 19.29 0.17
N ASN A 306 3.71 18.59 -0.95
CA ASN A 306 2.43 18.40 -1.65
C ASN A 306 1.59 17.34 -0.94
N SER A 307 0.34 17.66 -0.62
CA SER A 307 -0.63 16.66 -0.18
C SER A 307 -1.18 15.84 -1.36
N LEU A 308 -1.91 14.77 -1.03
CA LEU A 308 -2.79 14.12 -1.99
C LEU A 308 -3.77 15.13 -2.61
N SER A 309 -4.01 14.95 -3.91
CA SER A 309 -4.89 15.77 -4.73
C SER A 309 -5.51 14.93 -5.83
N TYR A 310 -6.71 15.28 -6.31
CA TYR A 310 -7.27 14.64 -7.50
C TYR A 310 -6.40 14.93 -8.71
N VAL A 311 -6.35 13.99 -9.66
CA VAL A 311 -5.55 14.14 -10.88
C VAL A 311 -6.41 14.22 -12.13
N MET A 312 -5.87 14.90 -13.14
CA MET A 312 -6.36 14.84 -14.51
C MET A 312 -6.31 13.38 -15.03
N PRO A 313 -7.07 13.02 -16.08
CA PRO A 313 -7.15 11.64 -16.55
C PRO A 313 -5.82 10.94 -16.83
N ASN A 314 -4.76 11.68 -17.18
CA ASN A 314 -3.41 11.17 -17.42
C ASN A 314 -2.57 10.94 -16.14
N GLY A 315 -3.13 11.20 -14.95
CA GLY A 315 -2.45 11.05 -13.67
C GLY A 315 -1.38 12.09 -13.33
N GLY A 316 -0.99 12.96 -14.26
CA GLY A 316 0.23 13.79 -14.12
C GLY A 316 0.01 15.23 -13.66
N GLN A 317 -1.23 15.67 -13.47
CA GLN A 317 -1.56 17.07 -13.14
C GLN A 317 -2.74 17.14 -12.19
N VAL A 318 -2.78 18.17 -11.32
CA VAL A 318 -3.89 18.34 -10.37
C VAL A 318 -5.20 18.73 -11.08
N ALA A 319 -6.29 18.06 -10.69
CA ALA A 319 -7.68 18.37 -11.00
C ALA A 319 -8.40 18.95 -9.77
N SER A 320 -9.47 19.70 -9.99
CA SER A 320 -10.31 20.25 -8.90
C SER A 320 -11.32 19.26 -8.34
N GLU A 321 -11.54 18.14 -9.03
CA GLU A 321 -12.53 17.12 -8.68
C GLU A 321 -12.05 15.74 -9.13
N SER A 322 -12.68 14.68 -8.62
CA SER A 322 -12.39 13.30 -9.04
C SER A 322 -12.76 13.11 -10.51
N LEU A 323 -11.76 12.82 -11.33
CA LEU A 323 -11.91 12.54 -12.76
C LEU A 323 -11.52 11.09 -13.07
N PRO A 324 -12.15 10.47 -14.08
CA PRO A 324 -11.76 9.13 -14.50
C PRO A 324 -10.34 9.09 -15.07
N PHE A 325 -9.58 8.06 -14.69
CA PHE A 325 -8.27 7.75 -15.26
C PHE A 325 -8.39 7.32 -16.74
N ASP A 326 -7.52 7.80 -17.62
CA ASP A 326 -7.56 7.45 -19.05
C ASP A 326 -6.92 6.10 -19.39
N GLY A 327 -6.17 5.53 -18.43
CA GLY A 327 -5.60 4.19 -18.53
C GLY A 327 -4.09 4.18 -18.77
N THR A 328 -3.43 5.33 -18.93
CA THR A 328 -2.00 5.37 -19.24
C THR A 328 -1.20 6.16 -18.20
N LEU A 329 -0.14 5.52 -17.70
CA LEU A 329 0.97 6.15 -16.97
C LEU A 329 2.19 6.05 -17.90
N ASP A 330 2.60 7.18 -18.47
CA ASP A 330 3.58 7.22 -19.57
C ASP A 330 5.00 6.78 -19.17
N THR A 331 5.40 7.08 -17.94
CA THR A 331 6.76 6.92 -17.40
C THR A 331 6.72 6.61 -15.91
N SER A 332 7.88 6.34 -15.30
CA SER A 332 8.00 6.14 -13.85
C SER A 332 7.87 7.45 -13.04
N GLU A 333 7.83 8.60 -13.71
CA GLU A 333 7.46 9.89 -13.11
C GLU A 333 5.96 9.98 -12.78
N ARG A 334 5.15 9.05 -13.31
CA ARG A 334 3.72 8.97 -13.04
C ARG A 334 3.44 7.89 -12.01
N GLU A 335 3.12 8.34 -10.82
CA GLU A 335 2.57 7.53 -9.75
C GLU A 335 1.21 8.06 -9.33
N ILE A 336 0.23 7.17 -9.23
CA ILE A 336 -1.11 7.49 -8.75
C ILE A 336 -1.49 6.59 -7.58
N VAL A 337 -2.20 7.21 -6.63
CA VAL A 337 -2.88 6.56 -5.52
C VAL A 337 -4.34 6.39 -5.88
N VAL A 338 -4.85 5.18 -5.73
CA VAL A 338 -6.25 4.80 -6.02
C VAL A 338 -6.94 4.41 -4.71
N LEU A 339 -8.00 5.16 -4.40
CA LEU A 339 -8.84 4.99 -3.21
C LEU A 339 -10.30 4.74 -3.60
N SER A 340 -11.13 4.38 -2.62
CA SER A 340 -12.58 4.29 -2.77
C SER A 340 -13.18 5.68 -3.09
N ASP A 341 -14.30 5.72 -3.82
CA ASP A 341 -15.05 6.96 -4.11
C ASP A 341 -16.18 7.27 -3.10
N LYS A 342 -16.26 6.48 -2.02
CA LYS A 342 -17.29 6.61 -1.00
C LYS A 342 -17.07 7.84 -0.12
N GLU A 343 -18.18 8.35 0.43
CA GLU A 343 -18.21 9.59 1.19
C GLU A 343 -17.50 9.51 2.54
N CYS A 344 -17.01 10.67 2.96
CA CYS A 344 -16.02 10.87 4.00
C CYS A 344 -16.63 10.84 5.41
N ASP A 345 -16.79 9.66 6.02
CA ASP A 345 -17.11 9.58 7.46
C ASP A 345 -15.98 8.98 8.32
N GLN A 346 -14.97 8.32 7.71
CA GLN A 346 -13.64 7.99 8.28
C GLN A 346 -12.83 7.02 7.38
N ASP A 347 -13.52 6.30 6.47
CA ASP A 347 -12.94 5.20 5.70
C ASP A 347 -12.87 5.49 4.18
N TYR A 348 -11.66 5.46 3.60
CA TYR A 348 -11.35 5.80 2.20
C TYR A 348 -10.69 4.66 1.42
N GLY A 349 -10.24 3.61 2.11
CA GLY A 349 -9.64 2.43 1.47
C GLY A 349 -10.64 1.27 1.42
N TRP A 350 -10.15 0.13 0.93
CA TRP A 350 -10.91 -1.11 1.00
C TRP A 350 -10.42 -1.93 2.19
N SER A 351 -11.28 -2.06 3.21
CA SER A 351 -11.02 -2.87 4.40
C SER A 351 -11.39 -4.34 4.19
N GLY A 352 -11.07 -5.16 5.18
CA GLY A 352 -11.45 -6.58 5.23
C GLY A 352 -10.22 -7.48 5.14
N SER A 353 -10.22 -8.55 5.94
CA SER A 353 -9.24 -9.63 5.86
C SER A 353 -9.36 -10.47 4.59
N SER A 354 -10.45 -10.29 3.86
CA SER A 354 -10.83 -10.99 2.63
C SER A 354 -11.30 -9.97 1.59
N LYS A 355 -10.39 -9.62 0.66
CA LYS A 355 -10.63 -8.67 -0.44
C LYS A 355 -9.77 -9.03 -1.64
N ALA A 356 -10.24 -8.73 -2.85
CA ALA A 356 -9.52 -9.06 -4.08
C ALA A 356 -9.43 -7.85 -5.01
N PHE A 357 -8.26 -7.68 -5.61
CA PHE A 357 -7.96 -6.62 -6.57
C PHE A 357 -7.48 -7.24 -7.86
N LEU A 358 -8.20 -6.99 -8.94
CA LEU A 358 -7.91 -7.52 -10.25
C LEU A 358 -7.55 -6.37 -11.19
N ILE A 359 -6.50 -6.54 -11.97
CA ILE A 359 -6.00 -5.56 -12.92
C ILE A 359 -5.65 -6.25 -14.25
N GLU A 360 -5.96 -5.61 -15.36
CA GLU A 360 -5.46 -5.98 -16.69
C GLU A 360 -4.51 -4.87 -17.16
N PHE A 361 -3.24 -5.18 -17.37
CA PHE A 361 -2.22 -4.17 -17.67
C PHE A 361 -1.12 -4.67 -18.61
N GLN A 362 -0.37 -3.72 -19.15
CA GLN A 362 0.85 -3.89 -19.94
C GLN A 362 1.90 -2.90 -19.43
N MET A 363 3.17 -3.29 -19.41
CA MET A 363 4.30 -2.51 -18.88
C MET A 363 5.42 -2.50 -19.92
N ASP A 364 5.23 -1.74 -21.00
CA ASP A 364 6.29 -1.55 -22.01
C ASP A 364 7.43 -0.68 -21.48
N HIS A 365 8.54 -0.68 -22.21
CA HIS A 365 9.72 0.11 -21.86
C HIS A 365 9.58 1.58 -22.24
N TYR A 366 9.59 2.46 -21.24
CA TYR A 366 9.67 3.91 -21.45
C TYR A 366 10.50 4.55 -20.35
N GLN A 367 11.51 5.31 -20.76
CA GLN A 367 12.35 6.07 -19.86
C GLN A 367 11.63 7.36 -19.43
N ASN A 368 11.95 7.85 -18.23
CA ASN A 368 11.54 9.16 -17.74
C ASN A 368 12.05 10.28 -18.67
N HIS A 369 11.40 11.43 -18.59
CA HIS A 369 11.76 12.58 -19.41
C HIS A 369 12.82 13.45 -18.75
N GLY A 370 13.97 13.60 -19.42
CA GLY A 370 15.02 14.49 -18.96
C GLY A 370 15.87 13.86 -17.85
N THR A 371 15.69 14.29 -16.60
CA THR A 371 16.43 13.78 -15.45
C THR A 371 15.52 12.98 -14.55
N ASP A 372 15.99 11.86 -14.02
CA ASP A 372 15.15 10.99 -13.19
C ASP A 372 14.81 11.57 -11.81
N GLN A 373 15.41 12.69 -11.40
CA GLN A 373 15.20 13.33 -10.10
C GLN A 373 15.33 12.39 -8.88
N GLY A 374 16.13 11.32 -9.02
CA GLY A 374 16.32 10.30 -7.98
C GLY A 374 15.30 9.16 -8.01
N LEU A 375 14.34 9.17 -8.95
CA LEU A 375 13.46 8.05 -9.23
C LEU A 375 14.18 7.00 -10.08
N ILE A 376 13.69 5.77 -10.07
CA ILE A 376 14.13 4.72 -10.99
C ILE A 376 13.33 4.90 -12.29
N SER A 377 14.02 5.11 -13.41
CA SER A 377 13.42 5.20 -14.73
C SER A 377 13.04 3.82 -15.27
N ASP A 378 11.96 3.73 -16.05
CA ASP A 378 11.49 2.49 -16.69
C ASP A 378 11.25 1.31 -15.72
N ALA A 379 10.71 1.64 -14.55
CA ALA A 379 10.51 0.74 -13.42
C ALA A 379 9.04 0.80 -12.93
N PRO A 380 8.07 0.21 -13.66
CA PRO A 380 6.67 0.23 -13.26
C PRO A 380 6.38 -0.63 -12.02
N ALA A 381 5.31 -0.29 -11.30
CA ALA A 381 4.90 -1.00 -10.09
C ALA A 381 3.39 -1.00 -9.87
N TYR A 382 2.91 -2.06 -9.22
CA TYR A 382 1.55 -2.22 -8.70
C TYR A 382 1.62 -2.76 -7.27
N TRP A 383 1.16 -1.95 -6.32
CA TRP A 383 1.41 -2.16 -4.90
C TRP A 383 0.29 -1.59 -4.04
N PHE A 384 0.34 -1.88 -2.74
CA PHE A 384 -0.68 -1.55 -1.78
C PHE A 384 -0.08 -1.00 -0.51
N LEU A 385 -0.64 0.08 0.00
CA LEU A 385 -0.30 0.64 1.30
C LEU A 385 -1.48 0.53 2.24
N ASN A 386 -1.22 0.37 3.55
CA ASN A 386 -2.18 0.80 4.56
C ASN A 386 -2.65 2.22 4.23
N ALA A 387 -3.96 2.43 4.08
CA ALA A 387 -4.50 3.66 3.55
C ALA A 387 -4.19 4.89 4.43
N ALA A 388 -3.79 4.69 5.69
CA ALA A 388 -3.29 5.78 6.53
C ALA A 388 -1.98 6.39 6.01
N ILE A 389 -1.14 5.64 5.30
CA ILE A 389 0.16 6.12 4.81
C ILE A 389 -0.01 7.27 3.80
N PRO A 390 -0.72 7.10 2.67
CA PRO A 390 -0.89 8.19 1.71
C PRO A 390 -1.80 9.30 2.24
N ARG A 391 -2.69 9.03 3.20
CA ARG A 391 -3.53 10.08 3.83
C ARG A 391 -2.77 11.01 4.78
N ILE A 392 -1.58 10.61 5.23
CA ILE A 392 -0.76 11.37 6.19
C ILE A 392 0.40 12.02 5.46
N LEU A 393 1.40 11.22 5.06
CA LEU A 393 2.60 11.67 4.38
C LEU A 393 3.34 10.42 3.88
N GLN A 394 3.05 10.00 2.65
CA GLN A 394 3.68 8.81 2.04
C GLN A 394 5.19 8.99 1.90
N TYR A 395 5.59 10.17 1.40
CA TYR A 395 6.98 10.54 1.19
C TYR A 395 7.34 11.73 2.07
N GLY A 396 8.32 11.53 2.95
CA GLY A 396 8.89 12.61 3.76
C GLY A 396 8.87 12.34 5.26
N SER A 397 9.42 13.30 5.99
CA SER A 397 9.56 13.30 7.44
C SER A 397 9.15 14.66 7.98
N ASP A 398 8.92 14.72 9.29
CA ASP A 398 8.78 15.97 10.00
C ASP A 398 10.11 16.74 10.05
N ARG A 399 10.08 17.95 10.61
CA ARG A 399 11.23 18.85 10.70
C ARG A 399 12.41 18.27 11.51
N ASN A 400 12.17 17.29 12.37
CA ASN A 400 13.19 16.57 13.12
C ASN A 400 13.66 15.30 12.42
N ASN A 401 13.30 15.13 11.14
CA ASN A 401 13.59 13.95 10.33
C ASN A 401 12.95 12.66 10.87
N VAL A 402 11.78 12.78 11.53
CA VAL A 402 10.96 11.64 11.96
C VAL A 402 9.89 11.37 10.91
N PRO A 403 9.80 10.16 10.31
CA PRO A 403 8.75 9.84 9.35
C PRO A 403 7.35 10.04 9.95
N CYS A 404 6.51 10.83 9.29
CA CYS A 404 5.17 11.14 9.81
C CYS A 404 4.19 9.99 9.62
N SER A 405 4.30 9.21 8.54
CA SER A 405 3.44 8.05 8.33
C SER A 405 3.88 6.86 9.16
N CYS A 406 2.95 5.93 9.38
CA CYS A 406 3.21 4.72 10.14
C CYS A 406 4.04 3.67 9.38
N TRP A 407 4.41 3.92 8.11
CA TRP A 407 5.12 2.97 7.26
C TRP A 407 6.40 2.46 7.92
N SER A 408 7.25 3.38 8.38
CA SER A 408 8.54 3.09 9.03
C SER A 408 8.43 2.29 10.33
N THR A 409 7.21 2.13 10.86
CA THR A 409 6.92 1.38 12.09
C THR A 409 6.06 0.14 11.84
N GLY A 410 5.83 -0.21 10.57
CA GLY A 410 5.29 -1.50 10.17
C GLY A 410 3.78 -1.56 10.00
N CYS A 411 3.11 -0.43 9.71
CA CYS A 411 1.66 -0.45 9.46
C CYS A 411 1.24 -1.07 8.12
N GLY A 412 2.20 -1.36 7.24
CA GLY A 412 2.04 -2.32 6.16
C GLY A 412 2.08 -1.76 4.74
N GLU A 413 2.83 -2.45 3.90
CA GLU A 413 2.91 -2.31 2.45
C GLU A 413 3.03 -3.69 1.81
N PHE A 414 2.41 -3.86 0.64
CA PHE A 414 2.49 -5.07 -0.16
C PHE A 414 2.72 -4.72 -1.62
N ASP A 415 3.92 -5.00 -2.10
CA ASP A 415 4.30 -4.88 -3.50
C ASP A 415 3.89 -6.17 -4.20
N ALA A 416 2.85 -6.07 -5.01
CA ALA A 416 2.32 -7.24 -5.69
C ALA A 416 3.10 -7.54 -6.99
N PHE A 417 3.58 -6.48 -7.65
CA PHE A 417 4.31 -6.55 -8.90
C PHE A 417 5.20 -5.30 -9.02
N GLU A 418 6.48 -5.40 -8.68
CA GLU A 418 7.40 -4.26 -8.69
C GLU A 418 8.66 -4.55 -9.50
N VAL A 419 8.92 -3.72 -10.53
CA VAL A 419 10.20 -3.67 -11.22
C VAL A 419 11.14 -2.74 -10.43
N LEU A 420 12.28 -3.28 -9.99
CA LEU A 420 13.23 -2.60 -9.09
C LEU A 420 14.46 -2.03 -9.79
N GLY A 421 14.64 -2.31 -11.07
CA GLY A 421 15.78 -1.87 -11.87
C GLY A 421 15.33 -1.15 -13.14
N ASN A 422 16.16 -0.23 -13.63
CA ASN A 422 15.89 0.45 -14.90
C ASN A 422 15.83 -0.56 -16.05
N GLY A 423 14.66 -0.65 -16.69
CA GLY A 423 14.42 -1.54 -17.83
C GLY A 423 14.46 -3.03 -17.48
N GLU A 424 14.37 -3.37 -16.19
CA GLU A 424 14.34 -4.77 -15.76
C GLU A 424 13.03 -5.45 -16.22
N GLU A 425 13.13 -6.74 -16.57
CA GLU A 425 12.02 -7.55 -17.09
C GLU A 425 11.42 -8.47 -16.03
N ARG A 426 11.97 -8.44 -14.81
CA ARG A 426 11.56 -9.27 -13.68
C ARG A 426 10.96 -8.40 -12.60
N ALA A 427 9.73 -8.68 -12.21
CA ALA A 427 9.05 -7.99 -11.14
C ALA A 427 9.01 -8.85 -9.88
N LYS A 428 9.42 -8.26 -8.76
CA LYS A 428 9.38 -8.91 -7.45
C LYS A 428 8.04 -8.65 -6.77
N SER A 429 7.78 -9.45 -5.74
CA SER A 429 6.74 -9.19 -4.76
C SER A 429 7.40 -9.12 -3.38
N THR A 430 6.93 -8.19 -2.56
CA THR A 430 7.49 -7.93 -1.23
C THR A 430 6.39 -7.52 -0.26
N LEU A 431 6.49 -7.97 0.98
CA LEU A 431 5.66 -7.51 2.08
C LEU A 431 6.54 -6.74 3.06
N HIS A 432 6.22 -5.46 3.24
CA HIS A 432 6.94 -4.53 4.11
C HIS A 432 6.12 -4.25 5.36
N ARG A 433 6.67 -4.61 6.53
CA ARG A 433 6.16 -4.23 7.85
C ARG A 433 7.34 -4.06 8.81
N GLN A 434 8.07 -2.96 8.65
CA GLN A 434 9.30 -2.67 9.39
C GLN A 434 9.11 -2.86 10.90
N GLY A 435 10.05 -3.58 11.52
CA GLY A 435 9.98 -3.91 12.95
C GLY A 435 8.90 -4.95 13.32
N ASN A 436 8.19 -5.50 12.34
CA ASN A 436 7.25 -6.60 12.46
C ASN A 436 7.63 -7.70 11.43
N LEU A 437 6.64 -8.26 10.74
CA LEU A 437 6.81 -9.36 9.80
C LEU A 437 6.95 -8.85 8.37
N GLU A 438 8.16 -8.97 7.81
CA GLU A 438 8.46 -8.54 6.44
C GLU A 438 9.19 -9.64 5.67
N GLY A 439 9.16 -9.56 4.35
CA GLY A 439 9.87 -10.50 3.49
C GLY A 439 9.51 -10.34 2.01
N GLY A 440 10.50 -10.58 1.16
CA GLY A 440 10.36 -10.51 -0.30
C GLY A 440 10.73 -11.82 -0.95
N ASP A 441 9.95 -12.21 -1.96
CA ASP A 441 10.25 -13.41 -2.73
C ASP A 441 11.23 -13.04 -3.86
N SER A 442 12.27 -13.84 -4.03
CA SER A 442 13.22 -13.66 -5.13
C SER A 442 12.80 -14.40 -6.40
N ASN A 443 11.80 -15.28 -6.31
CA ASN A 443 11.05 -15.70 -7.48
C ASN A 443 10.22 -14.51 -8.00
N TYR A 444 10.08 -14.42 -9.32
CA TYR A 444 9.60 -13.19 -9.96
C TYR A 444 8.45 -13.45 -10.93
N PHE A 445 7.62 -12.42 -11.12
CA PHE A 445 6.70 -12.37 -12.25
C PHE A 445 7.40 -11.74 -13.44
N ARG A 446 7.17 -12.26 -14.64
CA ARG A 446 7.71 -11.65 -15.85
C ARG A 446 6.95 -10.36 -16.20
N ARG A 447 7.68 -9.28 -16.47
CA ARG A 447 7.15 -7.99 -16.94
C ARG A 447 6.37 -8.19 -18.25
N PRO A 448 5.11 -7.72 -18.34
CA PRO A 448 4.30 -7.88 -19.55
C PRO A 448 4.65 -6.81 -20.60
N VAL A 449 5.71 -7.04 -21.36
CA VAL A 449 6.15 -6.18 -22.48
C VAL A 449 5.47 -6.63 -23.78
N GLY A 450 4.89 -5.69 -24.53
CA GLY A 450 4.25 -5.92 -25.83
C GLY A 450 2.92 -6.67 -25.76
N GLN A 451 2.44 -7.02 -24.57
CA GLN A 451 1.19 -7.75 -24.37
C GLN A 451 0.55 -7.39 -23.04
N LYS A 452 -0.78 -7.55 -22.97
CA LYS A 452 -1.54 -7.38 -21.73
C LYS A 452 -1.59 -8.70 -20.96
N VAL A 453 -1.50 -8.59 -19.64
CA VAL A 453 -1.77 -9.70 -18.71
C VAL A 453 -2.89 -9.31 -17.76
N LYS A 454 -3.57 -10.31 -17.22
CA LYS A 454 -4.49 -10.15 -16.09
C LYS A 454 -3.79 -10.62 -14.84
N PHE A 455 -3.93 -9.88 -13.77
CA PHE A 455 -3.28 -10.15 -12.50
C PHE A 455 -4.27 -9.95 -11.37
N ALA A 456 -4.17 -10.77 -10.34
CA ALA A 456 -5.01 -10.69 -9.16
C ALA A 456 -4.14 -10.65 -7.90
N VAL A 457 -4.61 -9.87 -6.93
CA VAL A 457 -4.12 -9.90 -5.55
C VAL A 457 -5.30 -10.22 -4.67
N LEU A 458 -5.25 -11.38 -4.03
CA LEU A 458 -6.30 -11.89 -3.17
C LEU A 458 -5.78 -11.92 -1.73
N TRP A 459 -6.39 -11.11 -0.87
CA TRP A 459 -6.39 -11.36 0.56
C TRP A 459 -7.41 -12.47 0.81
N HIS A 460 -6.94 -13.60 1.30
CA HIS A 460 -7.78 -14.71 1.75
C HIS A 460 -7.24 -15.14 3.10
N PHE A 461 -7.93 -14.76 4.18
CA PHE A 461 -7.39 -14.89 5.53
C PHE A 461 -6.85 -16.30 5.82
N PRO A 462 -5.63 -16.45 6.37
CA PRO A 462 -4.69 -15.42 6.84
C PRO A 462 -3.54 -15.15 5.83
N HIS A 463 -3.81 -15.17 4.54
CA HIS A 463 -2.82 -15.17 3.45
C HIS A 463 -3.08 -14.04 2.44
N ILE A 464 -2.04 -13.72 1.69
CA ILE A 464 -2.15 -12.93 0.45
C ILE A 464 -1.60 -13.77 -0.68
N THR A 465 -2.31 -13.83 -1.80
CA THR A 465 -1.79 -14.41 -3.04
C THR A 465 -1.81 -13.39 -4.17
N ALA A 466 -0.65 -13.15 -4.76
CA ALA A 466 -0.49 -12.41 -6.01
C ALA A 466 -0.34 -13.42 -7.17
N MET A 467 -1.07 -13.27 -8.26
CA MET A 467 -1.07 -14.25 -9.36
C MET A 467 -1.42 -13.65 -10.72
N VAL A 468 -0.84 -14.22 -11.77
CA VAL A 468 -1.28 -14.05 -13.15
C VAL A 468 -2.54 -14.88 -13.38
N LEU A 469 -3.56 -14.28 -13.99
CA LEU A 469 -4.82 -14.93 -14.35
C LEU A 469 -4.85 -15.33 -15.82
N ASP A 470 -5.65 -16.33 -16.15
CA ASP A 470 -5.95 -16.69 -17.54
C ASP A 470 -6.50 -15.50 -18.33
N ASN A 471 -6.07 -15.36 -19.60
CA ASN A 471 -6.56 -14.33 -20.52
C ASN A 471 -8.09 -14.37 -20.71
N SER A 472 -8.71 -15.53 -20.53
CA SER A 472 -10.16 -15.71 -20.62
C SER A 472 -10.92 -15.20 -19.39
N PHE A 473 -10.24 -15.01 -18.25
CA PHE A 473 -10.85 -14.60 -16.98
C PHE A 473 -11.61 -13.28 -17.13
N LYS A 474 -12.83 -13.21 -16.58
CA LYS A 474 -13.70 -12.03 -16.68
C LYS A 474 -13.81 -11.36 -15.32
N PHE A 475 -13.66 -10.04 -15.30
CA PHE A 475 -13.89 -9.25 -14.09
C PHE A 475 -15.41 -9.05 -13.96
N GLY A 476 -16.14 -10.12 -13.60
CA GLY A 476 -17.59 -10.12 -13.47
C GLY A 476 -18.10 -9.30 -12.29
N GLU A 477 -19.43 -9.23 -12.11
CA GLU A 477 -20.03 -8.50 -10.97
C GLU A 477 -19.82 -9.21 -9.62
N SER A 478 -19.52 -10.51 -9.63
CA SER A 478 -19.17 -11.27 -8.45
C SER A 478 -18.07 -12.29 -8.73
N LEU A 479 -17.40 -12.74 -7.66
CA LEU A 479 -16.59 -13.96 -7.65
C LEU A 479 -17.24 -14.93 -6.67
N SER A 480 -17.52 -16.15 -7.11
CA SER A 480 -18.01 -17.16 -6.18
C SER A 480 -16.91 -17.60 -5.23
N ASP A 481 -17.27 -17.96 -4.00
CA ASP A 481 -16.30 -18.49 -3.04
C ASP A 481 -15.56 -19.70 -3.60
N ALA A 482 -16.26 -20.62 -4.28
CA ALA A 482 -15.65 -21.76 -4.95
C ALA A 482 -14.61 -21.36 -6.01
N LEU A 483 -14.83 -20.27 -6.75
CA LEU A 483 -13.86 -19.74 -7.70
C LEU A 483 -12.64 -19.17 -6.96
N VAL A 484 -12.86 -18.40 -5.90
CA VAL A 484 -11.76 -17.85 -5.08
C VAL A 484 -10.92 -18.96 -4.46
N GLN A 485 -11.54 -19.97 -3.85
CA GLN A 485 -10.86 -21.14 -3.29
C GLN A 485 -10.05 -21.88 -4.36
N LYS A 486 -10.58 -22.00 -5.58
CA LYS A 486 -9.83 -22.60 -6.71
C LYS A 486 -8.62 -21.75 -7.12
N LEU A 487 -8.76 -20.42 -7.16
CA LEU A 487 -7.67 -19.51 -7.52
C LEU A 487 -6.51 -19.57 -6.52
N VAL A 488 -6.83 -19.61 -5.22
CA VAL A 488 -5.82 -19.61 -4.15
C VAL A 488 -5.34 -21.01 -3.77
N GLN A 489 -5.92 -22.05 -4.38
CA GLN A 489 -5.53 -23.43 -4.15
C GLN A 489 -4.07 -23.62 -4.53
N TYR A 490 -3.28 -24.02 -3.55
CA TYR A 490 -1.87 -24.29 -3.73
C TYR A 490 -1.65 -25.75 -4.14
N ASP A 491 -0.90 -25.97 -5.23
CA ASP A 491 -0.40 -27.28 -5.63
C ASP A 491 1.05 -27.45 -5.13
N PRO A 492 1.32 -28.37 -4.19
CA PRO A 492 2.66 -28.67 -3.68
C PRO A 492 3.68 -29.08 -4.74
N ASN A 493 3.23 -29.56 -5.91
CA ASN A 493 4.11 -29.95 -7.01
C ASN A 493 4.30 -28.84 -8.04
N SER A 494 3.69 -27.67 -7.84
CA SER A 494 3.83 -26.55 -8.75
C SER A 494 5.23 -25.96 -8.69
N TRP A 495 5.83 -25.78 -9.87
CA TRP A 495 7.09 -25.06 -10.06
C TRP A 495 6.91 -23.59 -10.43
N VAL A 496 5.65 -23.13 -10.49
CA VAL A 496 5.27 -21.77 -10.87
C VAL A 496 4.40 -21.09 -9.82
N HIS A 497 4.18 -21.73 -8.67
CA HIS A 497 3.48 -21.16 -7.52
C HIS A 497 4.43 -21.15 -6.32
N SER A 498 4.96 -19.99 -5.99
CA SER A 498 5.84 -19.82 -4.83
C SER A 498 5.05 -19.72 -3.53
N LEU A 499 5.53 -20.42 -2.51
CA LEU A 499 5.01 -20.35 -1.15
C LEU A 499 6.03 -19.66 -0.25
N PHE A 500 5.73 -18.44 0.18
CA PHE A 500 6.61 -17.61 1.00
C PHE A 500 6.08 -17.52 2.45
N PRO A 501 6.77 -18.11 3.44
CA PRO A 501 6.39 -17.96 4.84
C PRO A 501 6.75 -16.57 5.37
N ILE A 502 5.84 -15.98 6.16
CA ILE A 502 6.06 -14.72 6.86
C ILE A 502 5.91 -14.98 8.36
N GLY A 503 7.01 -14.86 9.11
CA GLY A 503 7.06 -15.18 10.54
C GLY A 503 6.90 -16.68 10.81
N ASP A 504 8.02 -17.35 11.09
CA ASP A 504 8.06 -18.74 11.55
C ASP A 504 8.02 -18.81 13.09
#